data_AF-A0A1D2RRV9-F1
#
_entry.id   AF-A0A1D2RRV9-F1
#
_cell.length_a   1.000
_cell.length_b   1.000
_cell.length_c   1.000
_cell.angle_alpha   90.00
_cell.angle_beta   90.00
_cell.angle_gamma   90.00
#
_symmetry.space_group_name_H-M   'P 1'
#
loop_
_entity.id
_entity.type
_entity.pdbx_description
1 polymer ?
#
loop_
_entity_poly.entity_id
_entity_poly.type
_entity_poly.pdbx_seq_one_letter_code
_entity_poly.pdbx_strand_id
1 'polypeptide(L)'
;MKKALLAFVAACTVAACAGTPTRPVEQAAAAPQRPFIERSLVLAPERVGAFTLVGMGDFEGAPQAGASVRYRHDDVPEVVLDVFVYPVGRMDRGEALDYGMRTTRADIDRAAAQGAYSDVEYADEQAFDLGTVDEDGSAGPVGKDGPDLGRRQALRYVRKEGPMDSLIFMFHRGLFLHKGRLSALPKRVPQENFDRFANHAMATLVPAIEVRSTGGCTSHDIYVDPKLDGEAMQAQLLAGVERTARLQKEENCAGELDTSVPGGMRGQLLVFPPEMWRRD
;
A
#
# COMPACT_ATOMS: atom_id res chain seq x y z
N MET A 1 -101.63 -21.14 -14.49
CA MET A 1 -101.12 -22.49 -14.13
C MET A 1 -99.64 -22.39 -13.81
N LYS A 2 -99.24 -22.79 -12.59
CA LYS A 2 -97.85 -23.05 -12.10
C LYS A 2 -96.90 -21.83 -12.09
N LYS A 3 -96.05 -21.57 -11.10
CA LYS A 3 -95.76 -22.04 -9.73
C LYS A 3 -94.89 -20.94 -9.08
N ALA A 4 -94.96 -20.80 -7.77
CA ALA A 4 -94.22 -19.84 -6.93
C ALA A 4 -92.75 -20.25 -6.64
N LEU A 5 -91.87 -19.28 -6.33
CA LEU A 5 -90.85 -19.30 -5.25
C LEU A 5 -90.08 -17.94 -5.26
N LEU A 6 -90.30 -17.04 -4.30
CA LEU A 6 -89.54 -16.79 -3.05
C LEU A 6 -88.00 -16.60 -3.16
N ALA A 7 -87.59 -15.36 -2.88
CA ALA A 7 -86.48 -14.88 -2.03
C ALA A 7 -85.04 -15.36 -2.26
N PHE A 8 -84.10 -14.40 -2.40
CA PHE A 8 -83.09 -14.11 -1.36
C PHE A 8 -82.34 -12.81 -1.69
N VAL A 9 -82.35 -11.86 -0.74
CA VAL A 9 -81.47 -10.69 -0.72
C VAL A 9 -80.14 -11.14 -0.13
N ALA A 10 -79.05 -11.02 -0.90
CA ALA A 10 -77.70 -11.21 -0.41
C ALA A 10 -76.93 -9.90 -0.62
N ALA A 11 -76.80 -9.12 0.45
CA ALA A 11 -75.91 -7.98 0.52
C ALA A 11 -74.47 -8.50 0.64
N CYS A 12 -73.68 -8.36 -0.42
CA CYS A 12 -72.23 -8.57 -0.37
C CYS A 12 -71.57 -7.31 0.18
N THR A 13 -71.19 -7.36 1.44
CA THR A 13 -70.27 -6.41 2.10
C THR A 13 -68.92 -6.49 1.42
N VAL A 14 -68.49 -5.40 0.77
CA VAL A 14 -67.13 -5.24 0.27
C VAL A 14 -66.22 -5.04 1.49
N ALA A 15 -65.49 -6.09 1.88
CA ALA A 15 -64.42 -6.00 2.86
C ALA A 15 -63.26 -5.24 2.22
N ALA A 16 -63.07 -3.98 2.62
CA ALA A 16 -61.87 -3.22 2.33
C ALA A 16 -60.69 -3.90 3.02
N CYS A 17 -59.79 -4.51 2.24
CA CYS A 17 -58.48 -4.91 2.74
C CYS A 17 -57.75 -3.65 3.21
N ALA A 18 -57.67 -3.45 4.52
CA ALA A 18 -56.81 -2.44 5.13
C ALA A 18 -55.36 -2.77 4.72
N GLY A 19 -54.84 -2.00 3.78
CA GLY A 19 -53.41 -2.03 3.45
C GLY A 19 -52.64 -1.66 4.70
N THR A 20 -51.80 -2.58 5.17
CA THR A 20 -50.79 -2.29 6.19
C THR A 20 -50.00 -1.07 5.72
N PRO A 21 -49.93 0.02 6.49
CA PRO A 21 -49.12 1.17 6.10
C PRO A 21 -47.67 0.70 6.03
N THR A 22 -47.12 0.69 4.81
CA THR A 22 -45.69 0.49 4.58
C THR A 22 -44.98 1.63 5.29
N ARG A 23 -44.40 1.33 6.46
CA ARG A 23 -43.51 2.25 7.15
C ARG A 23 -42.43 2.66 6.14
N PRO A 24 -42.19 3.96 5.91
CA PRO A 24 -41.00 4.38 5.18
C PRO A 24 -39.82 3.73 5.88
N VAL A 25 -39.02 2.96 5.13
CA VAL A 25 -37.71 2.55 5.62
C VAL A 25 -36.96 3.86 5.79
N GLU A 26 -36.85 4.31 7.04
CA GLU A 26 -35.99 5.40 7.42
C GLU A 26 -34.60 5.02 6.93
N GLN A 27 -34.20 5.66 5.84
CA GLN A 27 -32.91 5.48 5.21
C GLN A 27 -31.90 5.87 6.28
N ALA A 28 -31.34 4.86 6.95
CA ALA A 28 -30.38 5.07 8.01
C ALA A 28 -29.36 6.06 7.47
N ALA A 29 -29.24 7.23 8.12
CA ALA A 29 -28.29 8.24 7.73
C ALA A 29 -26.95 7.53 7.52
N ALA A 30 -26.41 7.61 6.31
CA ALA A 30 -25.20 6.90 5.95
C ALA A 30 -24.16 7.19 7.04
N ALA A 31 -23.73 6.15 7.74
CA ALA A 31 -22.70 6.31 8.76
C ALA A 31 -21.53 7.08 8.14
N PRO A 32 -20.95 8.06 8.84
CA PRO A 32 -19.89 8.89 8.27
C PRO A 32 -18.83 7.99 7.66
N GLN A 33 -18.58 8.18 6.37
CA GLN A 33 -17.68 7.32 5.60
C GLN A 33 -16.29 7.41 6.22
N ARG A 34 -15.80 6.30 6.76
CA ARG A 34 -14.46 6.23 7.36
C ARG A 34 -13.41 6.66 6.32
N PRO A 35 -12.34 7.35 6.71
CA PRO A 35 -11.18 7.56 5.83
C PRO A 35 -10.73 6.26 5.20
N PHE A 36 -10.26 6.29 3.94
CA PHE A 36 -9.85 5.06 3.24
C PHE A 36 -8.78 4.31 4.05
N ILE A 37 -7.72 4.99 4.46
CA ILE A 37 -6.85 4.54 5.55
C ILE A 37 -6.99 5.55 6.69
N GLU A 38 -7.39 5.09 7.86
CA GLU A 38 -7.53 5.93 9.05
C GLU A 38 -6.22 5.96 9.84
N ARG A 39 -5.65 4.78 10.08
CA ARG A 39 -4.40 4.60 10.83
C ARG A 39 -3.63 3.42 10.27
N SER A 40 -2.31 3.50 10.38
CA SER A 40 -1.43 2.37 10.08
C SER A 40 -0.32 2.25 11.11
N LEU A 41 0.06 1.03 11.46
CA LEU A 41 1.23 0.71 12.25
C LEU A 41 2.29 0.13 11.33
N VAL A 42 3.38 0.87 11.13
CA VAL A 42 4.59 0.38 10.45
C VAL A 42 5.43 -0.36 11.47
N LEU A 43 5.77 -1.60 11.18
CA LEU A 43 6.60 -2.47 12.03
C LEU A 43 7.91 -2.77 11.31
N ALA A 44 9.01 -2.49 11.97
CA ALA A 44 10.35 -2.73 11.47
C ALA A 44 11.14 -3.59 12.46
N PRO A 45 11.79 -4.68 12.05
CA PRO A 45 12.62 -5.48 12.94
C PRO A 45 13.80 -4.65 13.48
N GLU A 46 14.12 -4.80 14.77
CA GLU A 46 15.28 -4.15 15.35
C GLU A 46 16.60 -4.73 14.80
N ARG A 47 16.57 -5.99 14.35
CA ARG A 47 17.65 -6.67 13.65
C ARG A 47 17.12 -7.63 12.61
N VAL A 48 17.71 -7.65 11.42
CA VAL A 48 17.43 -8.63 10.36
C VAL A 48 18.71 -8.91 9.59
N GLY A 49 19.14 -10.16 9.57
CA GLY A 49 20.50 -10.51 9.12
C GLY A 49 21.56 -9.71 9.87
N ALA A 50 22.46 -9.08 9.13
CA ALA A 50 23.51 -8.20 9.64
C ALA A 50 23.08 -6.71 9.75
N PHE A 51 21.81 -6.40 9.47
CA PHE A 51 21.27 -5.04 9.56
C PHE A 51 20.67 -4.79 10.95
N THR A 52 21.03 -3.65 11.53
CA THR A 52 20.50 -3.17 12.82
C THR A 52 19.72 -1.89 12.61
N LEU A 53 18.52 -1.80 13.19
CA LEU A 53 17.71 -0.59 13.18
C LEU A 53 18.34 0.48 14.06
N VAL A 54 18.61 1.65 13.49
CA VAL A 54 19.22 2.78 14.21
C VAL A 54 18.31 4.00 14.30
N GLY A 55 17.24 4.06 13.51
CA GLY A 55 16.26 5.14 13.56
C GLY A 55 14.92 4.74 12.97
N MET A 56 13.84 5.29 13.51
CA MET A 56 12.49 5.16 12.99
C MET A 56 11.70 6.41 13.40
N GLY A 57 10.86 6.92 12.51
CA GLY A 57 10.05 8.10 12.80
C GLY A 57 9.04 8.41 11.69
N ASP A 58 8.13 9.32 11.99
CA ASP A 58 7.18 9.90 11.06
C ASP A 58 7.58 11.34 10.67
N PHE A 59 6.70 12.01 9.94
CA PHE A 59 6.85 13.41 9.55
C PHE A 59 5.71 14.21 10.18
N GLU A 60 6.02 14.90 11.27
CA GLU A 60 5.05 15.67 12.05
C GLU A 60 4.27 16.66 11.16
N GLY A 61 2.95 16.63 11.25
CA GLY A 61 2.06 17.47 10.44
C GLY A 61 1.98 17.11 8.95
N ALA A 62 2.69 16.06 8.52
CA ALA A 62 2.73 15.60 7.13
C ALA A 62 2.58 14.06 7.03
N PRO A 63 1.45 13.48 7.48
CA PRO A 63 1.25 12.03 7.49
C PRO A 63 1.34 11.39 6.10
N GLN A 64 1.10 12.15 5.02
CA GLN A 64 1.32 11.71 3.64
C GLN A 64 2.79 11.41 3.30
N ALA A 65 3.74 11.96 4.06
CA ALA A 65 5.14 11.60 3.95
C ALA A 65 5.47 10.28 4.68
N GLY A 66 4.49 9.67 5.35
CA GLY A 66 4.57 8.31 5.86
C GLY A 66 5.56 8.12 7.00
N ALA A 67 6.31 7.02 6.97
CA ALA A 67 7.33 6.70 7.95
C ALA A 67 8.72 6.57 7.30
N SER A 68 9.76 6.82 8.08
CA SER A 68 11.15 6.56 7.75
C SER A 68 11.74 5.52 8.70
N VAL A 69 12.58 4.65 8.16
CA VAL A 69 13.26 3.59 8.88
C VAL A 69 14.72 3.59 8.42
N ARG A 70 15.66 3.72 9.36
CA ARG A 70 17.09 3.74 9.07
C ARG A 70 17.77 2.52 9.65
N TYR A 71 18.46 1.79 8.80
CA TYR A 71 19.30 0.66 9.20
C TYR A 71 20.78 0.99 9.02
N ARG A 72 21.62 0.24 9.74
CA ARG A 72 23.06 0.21 9.57
C ARG A 72 23.50 -1.24 9.41
N HIS A 73 24.47 -1.48 8.54
CA HIS A 73 25.20 -2.74 8.46
C HIS A 73 26.52 -2.62 9.21
N ASP A 74 26.86 -3.59 10.05
CA ASP A 74 28.02 -3.48 10.94
C ASP A 74 29.35 -3.48 10.18
N ASP A 75 29.45 -4.20 9.05
CA ASP A 75 30.68 -4.27 8.23
C ASP A 75 30.83 -3.13 7.20
N VAL A 76 29.77 -2.37 6.94
CA VAL A 76 29.79 -1.26 5.96
C VAL A 76 29.10 -0.02 6.55
N PRO A 77 29.61 0.52 7.67
CA PRO A 77 28.96 1.61 8.40
C PRO A 77 28.92 2.92 7.61
N GLU A 78 29.70 3.05 6.53
CA GLU A 78 29.75 4.23 5.67
C GLU A 78 28.52 4.38 4.77
N VAL A 79 27.72 3.32 4.58
CA VAL A 79 26.50 3.38 3.78
C VAL A 79 25.36 3.94 4.62
N VAL A 80 24.78 5.05 4.17
CA VAL A 80 23.51 5.54 4.69
C VAL A 80 22.39 4.76 4.02
N LEU A 81 21.58 4.06 4.81
CA LEU A 81 20.53 3.16 4.35
C LEU A 81 19.20 3.53 5.00
N ASP A 82 18.32 4.12 4.19
CA ASP A 82 16.98 4.53 4.59
C ASP A 82 15.93 3.75 3.79
N VAL A 83 14.88 3.30 4.46
CA VAL A 83 13.65 2.79 3.85
C VAL A 83 12.51 3.68 4.31
N PHE A 84 11.76 4.21 3.35
CA PHE A 84 10.57 5.03 3.59
C PHE A 84 9.32 4.25 3.19
N VAL A 85 8.26 4.40 3.97
CA VAL A 85 6.97 3.74 3.76
C VAL A 85 5.91 4.81 3.56
N TYR A 86 5.42 4.98 2.33
CA TYR A 86 4.49 6.03 1.94
C TYR A 86 3.09 5.48 1.67
N PRO A 87 2.05 6.06 2.28
CA PRO A 87 0.67 5.69 1.97
C PRO A 87 0.30 6.11 0.54
N VAL A 88 -0.19 5.16 -0.27
CA VAL A 88 -0.72 5.46 -1.63
C VAL A 88 -2.13 4.93 -1.87
N GLY A 89 -2.64 4.08 -0.98
CA GLY A 89 -3.94 3.46 -1.11
C GLY A 89 -3.97 2.38 -2.20
N ARG A 90 -5.15 2.11 -2.77
CA ARG A 90 -5.27 1.15 -3.87
C ARG A 90 -4.86 1.80 -5.19
N MET A 91 -3.82 1.26 -5.80
CA MET A 91 -3.33 1.67 -7.11
C MET A 91 -2.86 0.43 -7.88
N ASP A 92 -2.92 0.48 -9.22
CA ASP A 92 -2.22 -0.52 -10.02
C ASP A 92 -0.72 -0.48 -9.67
N ARG A 93 -0.05 -1.64 -9.67
CA ARG A 93 1.37 -1.70 -9.30
C ARG A 93 2.24 -0.88 -10.24
N GLY A 94 2.02 -0.97 -11.56
CA GLY A 94 2.79 -0.21 -12.53
C GLY A 94 2.59 1.30 -12.32
N GLU A 95 1.34 1.72 -12.17
CA GLU A 95 1.00 3.13 -11.88
C GLU A 95 1.64 3.63 -10.57
N ALA A 96 1.62 2.82 -9.52
CA ALA A 96 2.21 3.16 -8.22
C ALA A 96 3.73 3.31 -8.31
N LEU A 97 4.40 2.39 -9.00
CA LEU A 97 5.84 2.46 -9.21
C LEU A 97 6.22 3.68 -10.04
N ASP A 98 5.50 3.95 -11.14
CA ASP A 98 5.74 5.13 -11.98
C ASP A 98 5.50 6.43 -11.20
N TYR A 99 4.41 6.49 -10.41
CA TYR A 99 4.15 7.61 -9.51
C TYR A 99 5.28 7.81 -8.49
N GLY A 100 5.71 6.74 -7.82
CA GLY A 100 6.77 6.76 -6.82
C GLY A 100 8.12 7.21 -7.37
N MET A 101 8.50 6.71 -8.55
CA MET A 101 9.75 7.09 -9.21
C MET A 101 9.73 8.56 -9.65
N ARG A 102 8.64 9.01 -10.30
CA ARG A 102 8.50 10.41 -10.73
C ARG A 102 8.52 11.40 -9.57
N THR A 103 7.75 11.11 -8.51
CA THR A 103 7.70 11.98 -7.32
C THR A 103 9.03 12.03 -6.59
N THR A 104 9.73 10.89 -6.49
CA THR A 104 11.07 10.83 -5.90
C THR A 104 12.07 11.70 -6.66
N ARG A 105 12.08 11.64 -8.00
CA ARG A 105 12.94 12.53 -8.81
C ARG A 105 12.59 14.00 -8.58
N ALA A 106 11.30 14.35 -8.66
CA ALA A 106 10.85 15.72 -8.44
C ALA A 106 11.24 16.25 -7.05
N ASP A 107 11.20 15.41 -6.01
CA ASP A 107 11.64 15.77 -4.66
C ASP A 107 13.15 15.99 -4.57
N ILE A 108 13.95 15.16 -5.25
CA ILE A 108 15.40 15.31 -5.31
C ILE A 108 15.79 16.57 -6.09
N ASP A 109 15.13 16.83 -7.22
CA ASP A 109 15.35 18.02 -8.04
C ASP A 109 14.98 19.28 -7.28
N ARG A 110 13.86 19.25 -6.54
CA ARG A 110 13.45 20.35 -5.65
C ARG A 110 14.48 20.58 -4.54
N ALA A 111 15.00 19.53 -3.92
CA ALA A 111 16.04 19.64 -2.90
C ALA A 111 17.35 20.18 -3.49
N ALA A 112 17.72 19.77 -4.70
CA ALA A 112 18.88 20.31 -5.41
C ALA A 112 18.71 21.81 -5.72
N ALA A 113 17.52 22.23 -6.18
CA ALA A 113 17.20 23.65 -6.40
C ALA A 113 17.25 24.49 -5.10
N GLN A 114 17.06 23.86 -3.94
CA GLN A 114 17.20 24.46 -2.61
C GLN A 114 18.64 24.41 -2.06
N GLY A 115 19.60 23.90 -2.84
CA GLY A 115 21.01 23.83 -2.47
C GLY A 115 21.38 22.63 -1.58
N ALA A 116 20.49 21.65 -1.41
CA ALA A 116 20.82 20.44 -0.65
C ALA A 116 21.82 19.54 -1.40
N TYR A 117 21.79 19.58 -2.73
CA TYR A 117 22.64 18.81 -3.63
C TYR A 117 23.11 19.68 -4.81
N SER A 118 24.26 19.35 -5.39
CA SER A 118 24.65 19.82 -6.73
C SER A 118 24.97 18.64 -7.65
N ASP A 119 25.08 18.90 -8.96
CA ASP A 119 25.52 17.94 -9.97
C ASP A 119 24.73 16.63 -9.94
N VAL A 120 23.40 16.75 -9.89
CA VAL A 120 22.49 15.60 -9.83
C VAL A 120 22.42 14.93 -11.20
N GLU A 121 22.82 13.67 -11.25
CA GLU A 121 22.81 12.83 -12.45
C GLU A 121 22.02 11.55 -12.20
N TYR A 122 21.04 11.29 -13.05
CA TYR A 122 20.21 10.10 -13.00
C TYR A 122 20.65 9.10 -14.07
N ALA A 123 20.84 7.84 -13.69
CA ALA A 123 20.92 6.74 -14.66
C ALA A 123 19.52 6.33 -15.14
N ASP A 124 19.46 5.43 -16.12
CA ASP A 124 18.19 4.85 -16.55
C ASP A 124 17.53 4.05 -15.42
N GLU A 125 16.20 4.10 -15.39
CA GLU A 125 15.39 3.27 -14.50
C GLU A 125 15.39 1.83 -15.00
N GLN A 126 15.53 0.89 -14.06
CA GLN A 126 15.56 -0.54 -14.33
C GLN A 126 14.49 -1.25 -13.52
N ALA A 127 13.92 -2.31 -14.08
CA ALA A 127 13.11 -3.23 -13.29
C ALA A 127 14.01 -3.99 -12.32
N PHE A 128 13.49 -4.30 -11.14
CA PHE A 128 14.23 -4.98 -10.09
C PHE A 128 13.29 -5.91 -9.32
N ASP A 129 13.77 -7.09 -8.93
CA ASP A 129 12.97 -8.10 -8.25
C ASP A 129 13.70 -8.57 -6.99
N LEU A 130 13.07 -8.38 -5.82
CA LEU A 130 13.65 -8.81 -4.54
C LEU A 130 13.80 -10.33 -4.47
N GLY A 131 12.91 -11.07 -5.13
CA GLY A 131 12.89 -12.53 -5.09
C GLY A 131 13.98 -13.21 -5.91
N THR A 132 14.75 -12.44 -6.70
CA THR A 132 15.84 -12.97 -7.55
C THR A 132 17.21 -12.48 -7.12
N VAL A 133 17.33 -11.87 -5.94
CA VAL A 133 18.61 -11.47 -5.36
C VAL A 133 19.23 -12.62 -4.59
N ASP A 134 20.45 -13.01 -4.96
CA ASP A 134 21.20 -14.06 -4.26
C ASP A 134 21.77 -13.55 -2.92
N GLU A 135 22.25 -14.48 -2.10
CA GLU A 135 22.85 -14.17 -0.79
C GLU A 135 24.02 -13.18 -0.88
N ASP A 136 24.78 -13.20 -1.99
CA ASP A 136 25.91 -12.27 -2.20
C ASP A 136 25.49 -10.91 -2.78
N GLY A 137 24.19 -10.71 -3.01
CA GLY A 137 23.62 -9.47 -3.56
C GLY A 137 23.61 -9.37 -5.09
N SER A 138 24.03 -10.40 -5.83
CA SER A 138 23.77 -10.46 -7.27
C SER A 138 22.28 -10.47 -7.56
N ALA A 139 21.85 -9.62 -8.48
CA ALA A 139 20.48 -9.63 -8.98
C ALA A 139 20.37 -10.57 -10.18
N GLY A 140 19.44 -11.52 -10.09
CA GLY A 140 19.08 -12.42 -11.17
C GLY A 140 18.10 -11.79 -12.17
N PRO A 141 17.57 -12.60 -13.12
CA PRO A 141 16.54 -12.15 -14.04
C PRO A 141 15.29 -11.67 -13.30
N VAL A 142 14.69 -10.59 -13.80
CA VAL A 142 13.45 -10.03 -13.22
C VAL A 142 12.27 -10.95 -13.54
N GLY A 143 11.44 -11.26 -12.54
CA GLY A 143 10.19 -11.98 -12.72
C GLY A 143 9.17 -11.24 -13.58
N LYS A 144 8.07 -11.91 -13.95
CA LYS A 144 7.00 -11.29 -14.75
C LYS A 144 6.00 -10.50 -13.90
N ASP A 145 5.80 -10.95 -12.67
CA ASP A 145 4.81 -10.44 -11.73
C ASP A 145 5.21 -10.80 -10.29
N GLY A 146 4.54 -10.18 -9.32
CA GLY A 146 4.72 -10.46 -7.90
C GLY A 146 4.88 -9.22 -7.02
N PRO A 147 4.74 -9.38 -5.69
CA PRO A 147 4.89 -8.28 -4.72
C PRO A 147 6.34 -7.80 -4.54
N ASP A 148 7.30 -8.57 -5.07
CA ASP A 148 8.73 -8.32 -4.98
C ASP A 148 9.27 -7.53 -6.18
N LEU A 149 8.45 -7.38 -7.23
CA LEU A 149 8.76 -6.59 -8.40
C LEU A 149 8.67 -5.09 -8.10
N GLY A 150 9.73 -4.37 -8.46
CA GLY A 150 9.87 -2.94 -8.27
C GLY A 150 10.73 -2.27 -9.34
N ARG A 151 11.22 -1.09 -8.99
CA ARG A 151 12.12 -0.27 -9.82
C ARG A 151 13.37 0.06 -9.04
N ARG A 152 14.49 0.15 -9.75
CA ARG A 152 15.77 0.61 -9.24
C ARG A 152 16.32 1.70 -10.15
N GLN A 153 16.94 2.72 -9.56
CA GLN A 153 17.61 3.77 -10.31
C GLN A 153 18.87 4.23 -9.60
N ALA A 154 19.98 4.28 -10.34
CA ALA A 154 21.22 4.88 -9.85
C ALA A 154 21.18 6.40 -10.00
N LEU A 155 21.79 7.06 -9.02
CA LEU A 155 21.86 8.50 -8.89
C LEU A 155 23.25 8.89 -8.40
N ARG A 156 23.84 9.91 -9.02
CA ARG A 156 25.01 10.61 -8.49
C ARG A 156 24.66 12.04 -8.13
N TYR A 157 25.26 12.54 -7.06
CA TYR A 157 25.12 13.94 -6.66
C TYR A 157 26.29 14.35 -5.76
N VAL A 158 26.47 15.65 -5.56
CA VAL A 158 27.46 16.20 -4.63
C VAL A 158 26.75 16.80 -3.42
N ARG A 159 27.29 16.50 -2.22
CA ARG A 159 26.96 17.17 -0.95
C ARG A 159 28.19 17.88 -0.40
N LYS A 160 28.04 18.54 0.74
CA LYS A 160 29.14 19.17 1.49
C LYS A 160 30.30 18.20 1.76
N GLU A 161 30.00 16.92 1.96
CA GLU A 161 30.98 15.86 2.25
C GLU A 161 31.71 15.35 0.99
N GLY A 162 31.24 15.70 -0.22
CA GLY A 162 31.80 15.28 -1.50
C GLY A 162 30.79 14.59 -2.42
N PRO A 163 31.27 13.98 -3.52
CA PRO A 163 30.44 13.21 -4.43
C PRO A 163 29.90 11.95 -3.74
N MET A 164 28.67 11.60 -4.06
CA MET A 164 27.93 10.46 -3.51
C MET A 164 27.42 9.58 -4.65
N ASP A 165 27.62 8.27 -4.53
CA ASP A 165 26.86 7.28 -5.29
C ASP A 165 25.62 6.91 -4.48
N SER A 166 24.48 6.82 -5.15
CA SER A 166 23.21 6.49 -4.53
C SER A 166 22.38 5.55 -5.40
N LEU A 167 21.65 4.67 -4.74
CA LEU A 167 20.67 3.81 -5.37
C LEU A 167 19.30 4.06 -4.73
N ILE A 168 18.32 4.27 -5.59
CA ILE A 168 16.91 4.41 -5.24
C ILE A 168 16.23 3.12 -5.66
N PHE A 169 15.39 2.60 -4.77
CA PHE A 169 14.52 1.47 -5.03
C PHE A 169 13.07 1.87 -4.73
N MET A 170 12.13 1.32 -5.48
CA MET A 170 10.71 1.55 -5.28
C MET A 170 9.94 0.24 -5.41
N PHE A 171 9.12 -0.08 -4.42
CA PHE A 171 8.24 -1.25 -4.40
C PHE A 171 6.83 -0.84 -4.00
N HIS A 172 5.83 -1.54 -4.52
CA HIS A 172 4.43 -1.35 -4.14
C HIS A 172 3.92 -2.62 -3.44
N ARG A 173 3.63 -2.49 -2.14
CA ARG A 173 3.20 -3.61 -1.28
C ARG A 173 1.94 -3.19 -0.53
N GLY A 174 0.84 -3.90 -0.80
CA GLY A 174 -0.47 -3.59 -0.22
C GLY A 174 -0.94 -2.19 -0.62
N LEU A 175 -1.06 -1.29 0.36
CA LEU A 175 -1.52 0.09 0.20
C LEU A 175 -0.39 1.12 0.21
N PHE A 176 0.87 0.66 0.15
CA PHE A 176 2.05 1.47 0.44
C PHE A 176 3.13 1.34 -0.64
N LEU A 177 3.86 2.45 -0.83
CA LEU A 177 5.14 2.45 -1.52
C LEU A 177 6.27 2.30 -0.50
N HIS A 178 7.19 1.38 -0.77
CA HIS A 178 8.43 1.22 -0.03
C HIS A 178 9.57 1.80 -0.88
N LYS A 179 10.12 2.92 -0.45
CA LYS A 179 11.28 3.56 -1.10
C LYS A 179 12.55 3.24 -0.34
N GLY A 180 13.44 2.46 -0.95
CA GLY A 180 14.80 2.33 -0.48
C GLY A 180 15.67 3.45 -1.01
N ARG A 181 16.52 4.05 -0.17
CA ARG A 181 17.61 4.92 -0.62
C ARG A 181 18.88 4.54 0.11
N LEU A 182 19.88 4.15 -0.65
CA LEU A 182 21.22 3.95 -0.15
C LEU A 182 22.13 5.03 -0.72
N SER A 183 23.09 5.50 0.06
CA SER A 183 24.12 6.42 -0.41
C SER A 183 25.45 6.14 0.26
N ALA A 184 26.54 6.21 -0.51
CA ALA A 184 27.89 6.04 -0.02
C ALA A 184 28.86 6.99 -0.74
N LEU A 185 30.00 7.24 -0.11
CA LEU A 185 31.11 7.92 -0.75
C LEU A 185 31.82 6.95 -1.72
N PRO A 186 31.97 7.27 -3.02
CA PRO A 186 32.58 6.36 -4.01
C PRO A 186 34.01 5.91 -3.63
N LYS A 187 34.74 6.75 -2.90
CA LYS A 187 36.10 6.45 -2.42
C LYS A 187 36.14 5.41 -1.30
N ARG A 188 35.00 5.12 -0.66
CA ARG A 188 34.90 4.18 0.47
C ARG A 188 34.36 2.82 0.05
N VAL A 189 33.41 2.81 -0.88
CA VAL A 189 32.78 1.59 -1.36
C VAL A 189 32.84 1.59 -2.89
N PRO A 190 33.60 0.67 -3.52
CA PRO A 190 33.58 0.51 -4.98
C PRO A 190 32.17 0.26 -5.49
N GLN A 191 31.82 0.82 -6.65
CA GLN A 191 30.47 0.77 -7.21
C GLN A 191 29.88 -0.64 -7.27
N GLU A 192 30.63 -1.64 -7.73
CA GLU A 192 30.14 -3.02 -7.83
C GLU A 192 29.75 -3.59 -6.46
N ASN A 193 30.57 -3.34 -5.44
CA ASN A 193 30.29 -3.76 -4.08
C ASN A 193 29.09 -3.00 -3.50
N PHE A 194 28.97 -1.70 -3.80
CA PHE A 194 27.84 -0.88 -3.38
C PHE A 194 26.52 -1.39 -3.99
N ASP A 195 26.53 -1.75 -5.27
CA ASP A 195 25.36 -2.25 -5.99
C ASP A 195 24.87 -3.59 -5.42
N ARG A 196 25.79 -4.54 -5.20
CA ARG A 196 25.46 -5.84 -4.59
C ARG A 196 24.97 -5.68 -3.15
N PHE A 197 25.66 -4.85 -2.36
CA PHE A 197 25.23 -4.51 -1.01
C PHE A 197 23.82 -3.93 -0.99
N ALA A 198 23.53 -2.97 -1.87
CA ALA A 198 22.24 -2.31 -1.93
C ALA A 198 21.10 -3.26 -2.33
N ASN A 199 21.36 -4.15 -3.29
CA ASN A 199 20.40 -5.18 -3.67
C ASN A 199 20.10 -6.12 -2.50
N HIS A 200 21.15 -6.65 -1.85
CA HIS A 200 21.01 -7.53 -0.70
C HIS A 200 20.26 -6.84 0.46
N ALA A 201 20.61 -5.58 0.75
CA ALA A 201 19.94 -4.79 1.77
C ALA A 201 18.44 -4.65 1.48
N MET A 202 18.06 -4.35 0.24
CA MET A 202 16.65 -4.21 -0.12
C MET A 202 15.90 -5.54 -0.06
N ALA A 203 16.48 -6.61 -0.62
CA ALA A 203 15.91 -7.96 -0.59
C ALA A 203 15.71 -8.48 0.84
N THR A 204 16.57 -8.06 1.77
CA THR A 204 16.48 -8.41 3.18
C THR A 204 15.48 -7.55 3.94
N LEU A 205 15.52 -6.22 3.75
CA LEU A 205 14.80 -5.28 4.60
C LEU A 205 13.36 -5.04 4.18
N VAL A 206 13.09 -4.90 2.88
CA VAL A 206 11.76 -4.53 2.38
C VAL A 206 10.71 -5.59 2.73
N PRO A 207 10.96 -6.90 2.53
CA PRO A 207 9.99 -7.94 2.92
C PRO A 207 9.80 -8.08 4.43
N ALA A 208 10.78 -7.65 5.22
CA ALA A 208 10.75 -7.76 6.68
C ALA A 208 9.98 -6.62 7.37
N ILE A 209 9.69 -5.53 6.65
CA ILE A 209 8.87 -4.42 7.15
C ILE A 209 7.39 -4.76 6.90
N GLU A 210 6.60 -4.77 7.97
CA GLU A 210 5.17 -5.00 7.92
C GLU A 210 4.42 -3.67 8.09
N VAL A 211 3.28 -3.50 7.41
CA VAL A 211 2.35 -2.40 7.66
C VAL A 211 0.98 -2.98 7.94
N ARG A 212 0.42 -2.67 9.11
CA ARG A 212 -0.97 -3.01 9.49
C ARG A 212 -1.83 -1.76 9.37
N SER A 213 -3.03 -1.88 8.83
CA SER A 213 -3.90 -0.72 8.60
C SER A 213 -5.32 -0.93 9.10
N THR A 214 -6.03 0.18 9.33
CA THR A 214 -7.48 0.19 9.53
C THR A 214 -8.10 1.36 8.80
N GLY A 215 -9.39 1.27 8.45
CA GLY A 215 -10.14 2.31 7.77
C GLY A 215 -11.19 1.73 6.81
N GLY A 216 -11.58 2.53 5.82
CA GLY A 216 -12.42 2.11 4.71
C GLY A 216 -11.77 1.06 3.80
N CYS A 217 -10.44 0.85 3.90
CA CYS A 217 -9.70 -0.17 3.17
C CYS A 217 -10.15 -1.61 3.47
N THR A 218 -10.97 -1.85 4.49
CA THR A 218 -11.58 -3.16 4.71
C THR A 218 -12.70 -3.49 3.72
N SER A 219 -13.23 -2.46 3.03
CA SER A 219 -14.38 -2.58 2.15
C SER A 219 -13.92 -2.92 0.73
N HIS A 220 -14.51 -3.97 0.15
CA HIS A 220 -14.26 -4.38 -1.23
C HIS A 220 -15.60 -4.64 -1.92
N ASP A 221 -15.76 -4.04 -3.09
CA ASP A 221 -16.93 -4.29 -3.92
C ASP A 221 -16.68 -5.47 -4.85
N ILE A 222 -17.59 -6.44 -4.81
CA ILE A 222 -17.63 -7.52 -5.79
C ILE A 222 -18.67 -7.16 -6.84
N TYR A 223 -18.20 -6.71 -8.00
CA TYR A 223 -19.07 -6.51 -9.14
C TYR A 223 -19.44 -7.86 -9.77
N VAL A 224 -20.74 -8.07 -9.95
CA VAL A 224 -21.32 -9.21 -10.67
C VAL A 224 -22.22 -8.64 -11.76
N ASP A 225 -21.98 -8.99 -13.01
CA ASP A 225 -22.79 -8.54 -14.14
C ASP A 225 -24.12 -9.31 -14.13
N PRO A 226 -25.27 -8.64 -13.90
CA PRO A 226 -26.57 -9.30 -13.82
C PRO A 226 -27.05 -9.86 -15.16
N LYS A 227 -26.36 -9.59 -16.28
CA LYS A 227 -26.70 -10.09 -17.61
C LYS A 227 -26.08 -11.46 -17.92
N LEU A 228 -25.17 -11.95 -17.09
CA LEU A 228 -24.58 -13.28 -17.24
C LEU A 228 -25.60 -14.37 -16.89
N ASP A 229 -25.43 -15.57 -17.48
CA ASP A 229 -26.20 -16.73 -17.06
C ASP A 229 -25.76 -17.23 -15.66
N GLY A 230 -26.51 -18.17 -15.09
CA GLY A 230 -26.29 -18.63 -13.70
C GLY A 230 -24.89 -19.18 -13.43
N GLU A 231 -24.28 -19.87 -14.40
CA GLU A 231 -22.94 -20.45 -14.26
C GLU A 231 -21.87 -19.37 -14.36
N ALA A 232 -21.94 -18.50 -15.37
CA ALA A 232 -21.00 -17.40 -15.54
C ALA A 232 -21.07 -16.38 -14.39
N MET A 233 -22.29 -16.11 -13.88
CA MET A 233 -22.50 -15.26 -12.71
C MET A 233 -21.85 -15.87 -11.45
N GLN A 234 -22.03 -17.18 -11.23
CA GLN A 234 -21.40 -17.88 -10.11
C GLN A 234 -19.87 -17.86 -10.21
N ALA A 235 -19.31 -18.10 -11.40
CA ALA A 235 -17.87 -18.04 -11.64
C ALA A 235 -17.31 -16.64 -11.36
N GLN A 236 -17.99 -15.58 -11.80
CA GLN A 236 -17.58 -14.20 -11.54
C GLN A 236 -17.64 -13.84 -10.05
N LEU A 237 -18.67 -14.28 -9.34
CA LEU A 237 -18.80 -14.09 -7.89
C LEU A 237 -17.64 -14.78 -7.15
N LEU A 238 -17.34 -16.04 -7.47
CA LEU A 238 -16.23 -16.78 -6.86
C LEU A 238 -14.88 -16.09 -7.11
N ALA A 239 -14.61 -15.70 -8.36
CA ALA A 239 -13.40 -14.93 -8.69
C ALA A 239 -13.33 -13.59 -7.94
N GLY A 240 -14.49 -12.96 -7.70
CA GLY A 240 -14.61 -11.75 -6.89
C GLY A 240 -14.26 -11.96 -5.42
N VAL A 241 -14.74 -13.06 -4.83
CA VAL A 241 -14.44 -13.45 -3.45
C VAL A 241 -12.95 -13.77 -3.30
N GLU A 242 -12.38 -14.56 -4.20
CA GLU A 242 -10.95 -14.92 -4.20
C GLU A 242 -10.06 -13.69 -4.30
N ARG A 243 -10.37 -12.78 -5.24
CA ARG A 243 -9.65 -11.50 -5.37
C ARG A 243 -9.73 -10.68 -4.09
N THR A 244 -10.91 -10.60 -3.47
CA THR A 244 -11.12 -9.85 -2.22
C THR A 244 -10.32 -10.45 -1.08
N ALA A 245 -10.32 -11.78 -0.93
CA ALA A 245 -9.55 -12.48 0.09
C ALA A 245 -8.04 -12.26 -0.10
N ARG A 246 -7.55 -12.28 -1.34
CA ARG A 246 -6.15 -11.97 -1.65
C ARG A 246 -5.81 -10.52 -1.29
N LEU A 247 -6.64 -9.56 -1.71
CA LEU A 247 -6.43 -8.14 -1.41
C LEU A 247 -6.44 -7.88 0.11
N GLN A 248 -7.37 -8.47 0.87
CA GLN A 248 -7.38 -8.32 2.33
C GLN A 248 -6.07 -8.79 2.97
N LYS A 249 -5.51 -9.90 2.48
CA LYS A 249 -4.21 -10.41 2.93
C LYS A 249 -3.05 -9.49 2.53
N GLU A 250 -3.04 -8.99 1.29
CA GLU A 250 -1.97 -8.14 0.76
C GLU A 250 -2.00 -6.71 1.35
N GLU A 251 -3.19 -6.15 1.55
CA GLU A 251 -3.41 -4.79 2.09
C GLU A 251 -3.23 -4.73 3.61
N ASN A 252 -3.28 -5.88 4.29
CA ASN A 252 -3.18 -6.02 5.75
C ASN A 252 -4.06 -4.99 6.49
N CYS A 253 -5.29 -4.83 6.01
CA CYS A 253 -6.25 -3.87 6.52
C CYS A 253 -7.39 -4.58 7.27
N ALA A 254 -7.62 -4.19 8.52
CA ALA A 254 -8.62 -4.78 9.40
C ALA A 254 -9.61 -3.75 9.96
N GLY A 255 -10.76 -4.23 10.46
CA GLY A 255 -11.82 -3.38 11.00
C GLY A 255 -11.34 -2.49 12.14
N GLU A 256 -10.45 -3.03 12.97
CA GLU A 256 -9.70 -2.36 14.02
C GLU A 256 -8.20 -2.58 13.80
N LEU A 257 -7.39 -1.60 14.19
CA LEU A 257 -5.93 -1.72 14.09
C LEU A 257 -5.40 -2.55 15.26
N ASP A 258 -4.75 -3.67 14.96
CA ASP A 258 -3.88 -4.34 15.93
C ASP A 258 -2.63 -3.49 16.17
N THR A 259 -2.54 -2.92 17.37
CA THR A 259 -1.43 -2.06 17.78
C THR A 259 -0.31 -2.83 18.52
N SER A 260 -0.40 -4.17 18.58
CA SER A 260 0.64 -4.98 19.22
C SER A 260 1.96 -4.91 18.44
N VAL A 261 3.06 -4.71 19.17
CA VAL A 261 4.42 -4.72 18.60
C VAL A 261 5.09 -6.03 19.06
N PRO A 262 5.36 -6.97 18.14
CA PRO A 262 6.07 -8.21 18.48
C PRO A 262 7.45 -7.94 19.08
N GLY A 263 7.94 -8.86 19.90
CA GLY A 263 9.30 -8.81 20.43
C GLY A 263 10.34 -8.78 19.30
N GLY A 264 11.32 -7.88 19.41
CA GLY A 264 12.34 -7.68 18.36
C GLY A 264 11.88 -6.80 17.19
N MET A 265 10.70 -6.17 17.28
CA MET A 265 10.25 -5.15 16.34
C MET A 265 10.08 -3.78 17.03
N ARG A 266 10.16 -2.73 16.22
CA ARG A 266 9.77 -1.36 16.57
C ARG A 266 8.56 -0.96 15.74
N GLY A 267 7.60 -0.29 16.38
CA GLY A 267 6.39 0.21 15.74
C GLY A 267 6.39 1.74 15.60
N GLN A 268 5.89 2.23 14.47
CA GLN A 268 5.56 3.64 14.23
C GLN A 268 4.09 3.75 13.82
N LEU A 269 3.29 4.39 14.67
CA LEU A 269 1.89 4.66 14.36
C LEU A 269 1.82 5.89 13.43
N LEU A 270 1.01 5.76 12.38
CA LEU A 270 0.63 6.83 11.46
C LEU A 270 -0.87 7.05 11.58
N VAL A 271 -1.28 8.32 11.62
CA VAL A 271 -2.70 8.73 11.64
C VAL A 271 -2.95 9.61 10.44
N PHE A 272 -3.90 9.22 9.59
CA PHE A 272 -4.20 9.94 8.35
C PHE A 272 -5.50 10.70 8.49
N PRO A 273 -5.52 12.00 8.19
CA PRO A 273 -6.73 12.77 8.31
C PRO A 273 -7.68 12.48 7.14
N PRO A 274 -9.01 12.57 7.32
CA PRO A 274 -9.99 12.15 6.31
C PRO A 274 -9.83 12.82 4.95
N GLU A 275 -9.41 14.09 4.92
CA GLU A 275 -9.22 14.88 3.70
C GLU A 275 -8.12 14.33 2.79
N MET A 276 -7.15 13.57 3.33
CA MET A 276 -6.08 12.96 2.55
C MET A 276 -6.61 11.98 1.49
N TRP A 277 -7.78 11.39 1.73
CA TRP A 277 -8.34 10.32 0.90
C TRP A 277 -9.51 10.76 0.02
N ARG A 278 -9.85 12.04 0.07
CA ARG A 278 -10.89 12.59 -0.80
C ARG A 278 -10.29 12.71 -2.20
N ARG A 279 -10.86 11.98 -3.16
CA ARG A 279 -10.61 12.23 -4.59
C ARG A 279 -11.47 13.44 -4.96
N ASP A 280 -10.83 14.52 -5.38
CA ASP A 280 -11.50 15.64 -6.05
C ASP A 280 -12.10 15.20 -7.39
#